data_AF-A0A0D0T7V3-F1
#
_entry.id   AF-A0A0D0T7V3-F1
#
_cell.length_a   1.000
_cell.length_b   1.000
_cell.length_c   1.000
_cell.angle_alpha   90.00
_cell.angle_beta   90.00
_cell.angle_gamma   90.00
#
_symmetry.space_group_name_H-M   'P 1'
#
loop_
_entity.id
_entity.type
_entity.pdbx_description
1 polymer ?
#
loop_
_entity_poly.entity_id
_entity_poly.type
_entity_poly.pdbx_seq_one_letter_code
_entity_poly.pdbx_strand_id
1 'polypeptide(L)'
;MRSMRAIAPVIRRPTPLRHIPLITRPAAIPLSRCVSNLPRTPFSPPENLTDTTSEYSHSTLYAFSYLSRTIKYVLYSLLALGGISVAAFEGVHLYVEKVCLAAPSREDADEYGWASENQGWTGGPRGGTDPRLGMKARHALRGAWICQEWGAGSSGAVERSVHTSAFHPDFVAARSMISVPNESDEGAASRGRLRVDRGYELADEYVDLAIKEARKKGLVFPPTLPGARPAGPPTEKQTSHAPQGDPAAMDLLLLKAGMLERINTIDSLSHAKDLYEQVLCSLDSSMGDEVGSGGRARVMRLAGKIGDLCARTGGRNEAMQWWGWGLEKAGVDIHAHSQTSQIVQQVKQDVKKGWFGKSAAASTPAPVTIASTAITTSPALPPPVLRATVSLLTSASAQLATTSSLPAASSLQSLALSYLSNPLLQTQDPLASSSAALHAAWLLHRTSLLKLHLSSVLYALSKSSIEALPLVAGAQEQVERVITELVPLPAAFIQRGSALTAPAKILVRDALLTGAEIAYTKGTFLERSLPVAPSQTGGLLKAKRSENPEEKAVRISTLESALECFERATALSALESGAGPVKAKAGEEEAVGRGEEWAKYWRGFVRTREKLDEALGIEQIKESEKISEKI
;
A
#
# COMPACT_ATOMS: atom_id res chain seq x y z
N MET A 1 23.06 29.33 -27.17
CA MET A 1 22.57 30.07 -25.99
C MET A 1 21.18 30.63 -26.26
N ARG A 2 20.13 29.79 -26.17
CA ARG A 2 18.74 30.26 -26.14
C ARG A 2 18.31 30.26 -24.68
N SER A 3 18.00 31.44 -24.16
CA SER A 3 17.46 31.63 -22.82
C SER A 3 16.12 30.87 -22.72
N MET A 4 16.15 29.72 -22.05
CA MET A 4 14.95 28.98 -21.67
C MET A 4 14.21 29.81 -20.62
N ARG A 5 13.13 30.48 -21.05
CA ARG A 5 12.11 30.96 -20.13
C ARG A 5 11.45 29.75 -19.49
N ALA A 6 11.83 29.45 -18.25
CA ALA A 6 11.03 28.63 -17.37
C ALA A 6 9.61 29.22 -17.32
N ILE A 7 8.63 28.47 -17.81
CA ILE A 7 7.22 28.77 -17.56
C ILE A 7 7.02 28.48 -16.08
N ALA A 8 7.04 29.55 -15.27
CA ALA A 8 6.66 29.45 -13.88
C ALA A 8 5.23 28.89 -13.80
N PRO A 9 4.96 27.91 -12.95
CA PRO A 9 3.60 27.45 -12.73
C PRO A 9 2.76 28.65 -12.28
N VAL A 10 1.58 28.81 -12.89
CA VAL A 10 0.60 29.81 -12.49
C VAL A 10 0.18 29.51 -11.05
N ILE A 11 0.84 30.17 -10.10
CA ILE A 11 0.39 30.26 -8.71
C ILE A 11 -0.93 31.02 -8.76
N ARG A 12 -2.05 30.29 -8.76
CA ARG A 12 -3.35 30.89 -8.48
C ARG A 12 -3.25 31.54 -7.11
N ARG A 13 -3.43 32.86 -7.08
CA ARG A 13 -3.56 33.62 -5.83
C ARG A 13 -4.59 32.93 -4.93
N PRO A 14 -4.33 32.81 -3.62
CA PRO A 14 -5.34 32.36 -2.69
C PRO A 14 -6.55 33.29 -2.79
N THR A 15 -7.72 32.69 -2.98
CA THR A 15 -9.00 33.37 -2.78
C THR A 15 -9.01 34.03 -1.40
N PRO A 16 -9.58 35.24 -1.25
CA PRO A 16 -9.61 35.92 0.03
C PRO A 16 -10.35 35.03 1.05
N LEU A 17 -9.64 34.72 2.13
CA LEU A 17 -10.16 34.02 3.29
C LEU A 17 -11.47 34.69 3.71
N ARG A 18 -12.57 33.93 3.59
CA ARG A 18 -13.85 34.28 4.20
C ARG A 18 -13.58 34.52 5.68
N HIS A 19 -13.86 35.73 6.15
CA HIS A 19 -13.70 36.14 7.54
C HIS A 19 -14.32 35.10 8.49
N ILE A 20 -13.45 34.34 9.15
CA ILE A 20 -13.79 33.63 10.38
C ILE A 20 -14.01 34.75 11.42
N PRO A 21 -15.15 34.80 12.13
CA PRO A 21 -15.31 35.74 13.22
C PRO A 21 -14.17 35.52 14.21
N LEU A 22 -13.41 36.58 14.45
CA LEU A 22 -12.35 36.62 15.47
C LEU A 22 -12.90 36.02 16.76
N ILE A 23 -12.39 34.84 17.11
CA ILE A 23 -12.51 34.30 18.45
C ILE A 23 -11.94 35.37 19.37
N THR A 24 -12.85 35.94 20.15
CA THR A 24 -12.58 36.95 21.14
C THR A 24 -11.48 36.42 22.04
N ARG A 25 -10.34 37.11 22.00
CA ARG A 25 -9.19 36.88 22.87
C ARG A 25 -9.72 36.77 24.31
N PRO A 26 -9.53 35.64 25.03
CA PRO A 26 -9.85 35.63 26.45
C PRO A 26 -9.02 36.73 27.09
N ALA A 27 -9.71 37.63 27.81
CA ALA A 27 -9.10 38.71 28.55
C ALA A 27 -7.92 38.15 29.34
N ALA A 28 -6.77 38.82 29.23
CA ALA A 28 -5.60 38.51 30.04
C ALA A 28 -6.04 38.47 31.51
N ILE A 29 -6.02 37.27 32.10
CA ILE A 29 -6.16 37.12 33.54
C ILE A 29 -5.00 37.92 34.13
N PRO A 30 -5.25 38.97 34.92
CA PRO A 30 -4.17 39.65 35.60
C PRO A 30 -3.49 38.61 36.50
N LEU A 31 -2.23 38.30 36.20
CA LEU A 31 -1.33 37.64 37.12
C LEU A 31 -1.23 38.56 38.34
N SER A 32 -2.15 38.37 39.29
CA SER A 32 -2.03 38.90 40.63
C SER A 32 -0.75 38.34 41.20
N ARG A 33 0.27 39.18 41.17
CA ARG A 33 1.52 39.03 41.88
C ARG A 33 1.13 38.99 43.36
N CYS A 34 0.83 37.78 43.85
CA CYS A 34 0.67 37.53 45.26
C CYS A 34 2.07 37.63 45.86
N VAL A 35 2.47 38.87 46.17
CA VAL A 35 3.60 39.17 47.02
C VAL A 35 3.27 38.49 48.35
N SER A 36 3.99 37.42 48.63
CA SER A 36 4.00 36.73 49.90
C SER A 36 4.36 37.74 51.00
N ASN A 37 3.34 38.34 51.60
CA ASN A 37 3.44 38.90 52.94
C ASN A 37 3.64 37.73 53.91
N LEU A 38 4.86 37.20 53.96
CA LEU A 38 5.33 36.44 55.09
C LEU A 38 5.31 37.38 56.29
N PRO A 39 4.54 37.09 57.36
CA PRO A 39 4.64 37.86 58.59
C PRO A 39 6.06 37.69 59.12
N ARG A 40 6.82 38.79 59.11
CA ARG A 40 8.13 38.90 59.72
C ARG A 40 7.90 38.89 61.24
N THR A 41 7.85 37.70 61.83
CA THR A 41 7.85 37.56 63.28
C THR A 41 9.19 38.09 63.81
N PRO A 42 9.19 38.99 64.81
CA PRO A 42 10.42 39.48 65.41
C PRO A 42 11.15 38.32 66.09
N PHE A 43 12.42 38.14 65.73
CA PHE A 43 13.35 37.25 66.45
C PHE A 43 13.56 37.82 67.85
N SER A 44 12.89 37.23 68.84
CA SER A 44 13.27 37.36 70.25
C SER A 44 14.50 36.48 70.49
N PRO A 45 15.56 36.96 71.17
CA PRO A 45 16.68 36.12 71.54
C PRO A 45 16.22 35.06 72.55
N PRO A 46 16.72 33.81 72.47
CA PRO A 46 16.32 32.76 73.40
C PRO A 46 16.89 33.05 74.79
N GLU A 47 16.02 33.47 75.71
CA GLU A 47 16.29 33.38 77.15
C GLU A 47 15.95 31.98 77.64
N ASN A 48 16.87 31.40 78.41
CA ASN A 48 16.83 30.12 79.14
C ASN A 48 17.25 28.86 78.38
N LEU A 49 18.58 28.70 78.26
CA LEU A 49 19.23 27.40 78.45
C LEU A 49 18.89 26.88 79.86
N THR A 50 18.02 25.87 80.00
CA THR A 50 18.01 24.90 81.13
C THR A 50 16.90 23.84 81.01
N ASP A 51 16.58 23.37 79.79
CA ASP A 51 15.86 22.10 79.67
C ASP A 51 16.24 21.36 78.38
N THR A 52 17.49 20.90 78.35
CA THR A 52 18.04 20.12 77.23
C THR A 52 17.38 18.75 77.07
N THR A 53 16.46 18.35 77.96
CA THR A 53 15.79 17.04 77.88
C THR A 53 14.46 17.09 77.12
N SER A 54 13.77 18.24 77.07
CA SER A 54 12.48 18.37 76.37
C SER A 54 12.62 18.62 74.85
N GLU A 55 13.73 19.21 74.39
CA GLU A 55 13.97 19.49 72.96
C GLU A 55 14.08 18.22 72.08
N TYR A 56 14.59 17.12 72.63
CA TYR A 56 14.71 15.86 71.89
C TYR A 56 13.34 15.19 71.64
N SER A 57 12.39 15.31 72.59
CA SER A 57 11.03 14.78 72.41
C SER A 57 10.20 15.59 71.40
N HIS A 58 10.35 16.91 71.38
CA HIS A 58 9.66 17.75 70.39
C HIS A 58 10.17 17.52 68.97
N SER A 59 11.48 17.30 68.82
CA SER A 59 12.10 17.00 67.52
C SER A 59 11.65 15.65 66.95
N THR A 60 11.54 14.63 67.80
CA THR A 60 11.07 13.29 67.39
C THR A 60 9.58 13.30 67.03
N LEU A 61 8.72 13.93 67.83
CA LEU A 61 7.29 14.07 67.50
C LEU A 61 7.06 14.88 66.22
N TYR A 62 7.83 15.94 66.01
CA TYR A 62 7.79 16.70 64.76
C TYR A 62 8.20 15.82 63.57
N ALA A 63 9.29 15.07 63.68
CA ALA A 63 9.75 14.15 62.64
C ALA A 63 8.68 13.09 62.29
N PHE A 64 8.02 12.49 63.29
CA PHE A 64 6.93 11.53 63.05
C PHE A 64 5.71 12.19 62.38
N SER A 65 5.34 13.40 62.80
CA SER A 65 4.23 14.13 62.19
C SER A 65 4.51 14.52 60.73
N TYR A 66 5.74 14.95 60.43
CA TYR A 66 6.20 15.29 59.09
C TYR A 66 6.24 14.03 58.22
N LEU A 67 6.83 12.94 58.73
CA LEU A 67 6.88 11.67 58.03
C LEU A 67 5.48 11.13 57.72
N SER A 68 4.53 11.20 58.66
CA SER A 68 3.14 10.81 58.44
C SER A 68 2.48 11.61 57.32
N ARG A 69 2.69 12.94 57.28
CA ARG A 69 2.19 13.80 56.20
C ARG A 69 2.82 13.44 54.86
N THR A 70 4.14 13.24 54.83
CA THR A 70 4.87 12.84 53.63
C THR A 70 4.36 11.50 53.08
N ILE A 71 4.15 10.48 53.93
CA ILE A 71 3.59 9.18 53.53
C ILE A 71 2.18 9.36 52.94
N LYS A 72 1.33 10.20 53.56
CA LYS A 72 -0.02 10.48 53.03
C LYS A 72 0.05 11.12 51.64
N TYR A 73 0.93 12.11 51.45
CA TYR A 73 1.10 12.75 50.15
C TYR A 73 1.63 11.79 49.09
N VAL A 74 2.60 10.93 49.43
CA VAL A 74 3.10 9.88 48.53
C VAL A 74 1.97 8.92 48.15
N LEU A 75 1.15 8.48 49.11
CA LEU A 75 0.02 7.60 48.84
C LEU A 75 -1.02 8.27 47.92
N TYR A 76 -1.36 9.55 48.17
CA TYR A 76 -2.26 10.31 47.31
C TYR A 76 -1.68 10.50 45.91
N SER A 77 -0.38 10.79 45.78
CA SER A 77 0.29 10.89 44.49
C SER A 77 0.27 9.56 43.73
N LEU A 78 0.51 8.44 44.41
CA LEU A 78 0.44 7.11 43.79
C LEU A 78 -0.97 6.75 43.33
N LEU A 79 -1.99 7.02 44.16
CA LEU A 79 -3.39 6.80 43.80
C LEU A 79 -3.84 7.71 42.65
N ALA A 80 -3.45 8.99 42.68
CA ALA A 80 -3.75 9.94 41.62
C ALA A 80 -3.07 9.53 40.31
N LEU A 81 -1.80 9.15 40.35
CA LEU A 81 -1.07 8.69 39.17
C LEU A 81 -1.69 7.41 38.61
N GLY A 82 -1.99 6.42 39.45
CA GLY A 82 -2.68 5.20 39.05
C GLY A 82 -4.05 5.47 38.43
N GLY A 83 -4.85 6.36 39.03
CA GLY A 83 -6.15 6.77 38.51
C GLY A 83 -6.05 7.46 37.14
N ILE A 84 -5.10 8.38 36.98
CA ILE A 84 -4.84 9.06 35.69
C ILE A 84 -4.39 8.05 34.64
N SER A 85 -3.51 7.12 34.98
CA SER A 85 -3.05 6.07 34.05
C SER A 85 -4.19 5.18 33.58
N VAL A 86 -5.08 4.73 34.48
CA VAL A 86 -6.25 3.92 34.10
C VAL A 86 -7.23 4.73 33.24
N ALA A 87 -7.50 5.99 33.60
CA ALA A 87 -8.38 6.85 32.82
C ALA A 87 -7.82 7.14 31.42
N ALA A 88 -6.52 7.37 31.30
CA ALA A 88 -5.86 7.55 30.01
C ALA A 88 -5.92 6.27 29.16
N PHE A 89 -5.66 5.11 29.77
CA PHE A 89 -5.74 3.81 29.10
C PHE A 89 -7.15 3.54 28.52
N GLU A 90 -8.19 3.67 29.34
CA GLU A 90 -9.59 3.51 28.90
C GLU A 90 -9.99 4.61 27.91
N GLY A 91 -9.50 5.84 28.10
CA GLY A 91 -9.72 6.96 27.20
C GLY A 91 -9.22 6.70 25.77
N VAL A 92 -8.02 6.13 25.64
CA VAL A 92 -7.46 5.72 24.33
C VAL A 92 -8.33 4.65 23.70
N HIS A 93 -8.70 3.63 24.46
CA HIS A 93 -9.55 2.55 23.97
C HIS A 93 -10.96 3.04 23.56
N LEU A 94 -11.56 3.99 24.28
CA LEU A 94 -12.83 4.62 23.89
C LEU A 94 -12.69 5.50 22.65
N TYR A 95 -11.58 6.22 22.53
CA TYR A 95 -11.27 6.99 21.33
C TYR A 95 -11.20 6.07 20.10
N VAL A 96 -10.46 4.95 20.18
CA VAL A 96 -10.39 3.99 19.08
C VAL A 96 -11.77 3.43 18.74
N GLU A 97 -12.55 3.00 19.74
CA GLU A 97 -13.90 2.46 19.53
C GLU A 97 -14.84 3.44 18.85
N LYS A 98 -14.83 4.71 19.26
CA LYS A 98 -15.84 5.70 18.87
C LYS A 98 -15.42 6.61 17.74
N VAL A 99 -14.12 6.74 17.49
CA VAL A 99 -13.57 7.64 16.47
C VAL A 99 -12.91 6.86 15.36
N CYS A 100 -11.97 5.97 15.69
CA CYS A 100 -11.20 5.25 14.69
C CYS A 100 -11.98 4.11 14.03
N LEU A 101 -12.81 3.41 14.80
CA LEU A 101 -13.65 2.31 14.36
C LEU A 101 -15.10 2.74 14.09
N ALA A 102 -15.40 4.03 14.05
CA ALA A 102 -16.76 4.53 13.86
C ALA A 102 -17.42 3.94 12.60
N ALA A 103 -18.74 3.69 12.68
CA ALA A 103 -19.49 3.17 11.54
C ALA A 103 -19.41 4.13 10.35
N PRO A 104 -19.39 3.61 9.12
CA PRO A 104 -19.85 4.39 7.99
C PRO A 104 -21.25 4.93 8.24
N SER A 105 -21.42 6.21 7.89
CA SER A 105 -22.74 6.84 7.85
C SER A 105 -23.68 5.91 7.08
N ARG A 106 -24.82 5.61 7.69
CA ARG A 106 -25.89 4.83 7.06
C ARG A 106 -26.50 5.66 5.96
N GLU A 107 -25.84 5.70 4.81
CA GLU A 107 -26.51 6.08 3.56
C GLU A 107 -27.31 4.86 3.11
N ASP A 108 -28.58 5.06 2.76
CA ASP A 108 -29.59 4.00 2.64
C ASP A 108 -29.36 3.03 1.47
N ALA A 109 -28.33 3.23 0.65
CA ALA A 109 -27.89 2.27 -0.36
C ALA A 109 -26.39 2.43 -0.69
N ASP A 110 -25.53 1.50 -0.24
CA ASP A 110 -24.14 1.38 -0.72
C ASP A 110 -24.12 0.72 -2.10
N GLU A 111 -24.70 1.40 -3.09
CA GLU A 111 -24.81 0.92 -4.49
C GLU A 111 -23.44 0.50 -5.05
N TYR A 112 -22.40 1.25 -4.69
CA TYR A 112 -21.05 1.01 -5.15
C TYR A 112 -20.30 -0.04 -4.32
N GLY A 113 -20.83 -0.45 -3.17
CA GLY A 113 -20.27 -1.52 -2.33
C GLY A 113 -18.99 -1.17 -1.57
N TRP A 114 -18.68 0.11 -1.34
CA TRP A 114 -17.45 0.52 -0.65
C TRP A 114 -17.41 0.10 0.83
N ALA A 115 -18.55 0.12 1.52
CA ALA A 115 -18.63 -0.32 2.90
C ALA A 115 -18.31 -1.83 3.03
N SER A 116 -18.74 -2.62 2.05
CA SER A 116 -18.43 -4.07 1.98
C SER A 116 -16.97 -4.39 1.65
N GLU A 117 -16.22 -3.41 1.13
CA GLU A 117 -14.79 -3.53 0.80
C GLU A 117 -13.89 -3.17 1.96
N ASN A 118 -14.38 -2.35 2.89
CA ASN A 118 -13.63 -2.00 4.08
C ASN A 118 -13.53 -3.20 5.02
N GLN A 119 -12.34 -3.36 5.61
CA GLN A 119 -12.12 -4.35 6.65
C GLN A 119 -12.96 -4.00 7.88
N GLY A 120 -13.92 -4.88 8.21
CA GLY A 120 -14.75 -4.75 9.39
C GLY A 120 -14.00 -5.11 10.68
N TRP A 121 -14.31 -4.40 11.76
CA TRP A 121 -13.78 -4.66 13.11
C TRP A 121 -14.81 -5.33 14.03
N THR A 122 -15.60 -6.26 13.49
CA THR A 122 -16.70 -7.03 14.13
C THR A 122 -17.99 -6.28 14.45
N GLY A 123 -17.98 -4.95 14.60
CA GLY A 123 -19.20 -4.17 14.91
C GLY A 123 -20.26 -4.11 13.80
N GLY A 124 -19.98 -4.71 12.64
CA GLY A 124 -20.87 -4.74 11.49
C GLY A 124 -21.29 -3.35 11.02
N PRO A 125 -22.54 -3.16 10.58
CA PRO A 125 -23.04 -1.86 10.10
C PRO A 125 -23.10 -0.76 11.17
N ARG A 126 -22.91 -1.09 12.46
CA ARG A 126 -22.88 -0.12 13.56
C ARG A 126 -21.48 0.41 13.84
N GLY A 127 -20.46 -0.12 13.16
CA GLY A 127 -19.07 0.15 13.48
C GLY A 127 -18.69 -0.27 14.90
N GLY A 128 -17.47 0.07 15.29
CA GLY A 128 -16.87 -0.31 16.55
C GLY A 128 -16.62 -1.81 16.61
N THR A 129 -16.64 -2.34 17.83
CA THR A 129 -16.49 -3.77 18.12
C THR A 129 -17.81 -4.38 18.59
N ASP A 130 -18.09 -5.64 18.22
CA ASP A 130 -19.34 -6.31 18.61
C ASP A 130 -19.44 -6.43 20.14
N PRO A 131 -20.49 -5.89 20.79
CA PRO A 131 -20.71 -6.04 22.23
C PRO A 131 -20.72 -7.49 22.73
N ARG A 132 -21.13 -8.46 21.90
CA ARG A 132 -21.23 -9.90 22.24
C ARG A 132 -19.87 -10.52 22.53
N LEU A 133 -18.78 -9.93 22.04
CA LEU A 133 -17.40 -10.36 22.31
C LEU A 133 -17.01 -10.17 23.80
N GLY A 134 -17.69 -9.27 24.51
CA GLY A 134 -17.36 -8.90 25.88
C GLY A 134 -16.16 -7.97 26.00
N MET A 135 -15.98 -7.37 27.18
CA MET A 135 -15.01 -6.28 27.35
C MET A 135 -13.55 -6.68 27.10
N LYS A 136 -13.14 -7.92 27.42
CA LYS A 136 -11.76 -8.38 27.21
C LYS A 136 -11.41 -8.50 25.73
N ALA A 137 -12.23 -9.19 24.95
CA ALA A 137 -12.03 -9.34 23.51
C ALA A 137 -12.09 -7.98 22.79
N ARG A 138 -13.02 -7.09 23.20
CA ARG A 138 -13.10 -5.74 22.64
C ARG A 138 -11.88 -4.88 22.96
N HIS A 139 -11.32 -4.98 24.16
CA HIS A 139 -10.04 -4.34 24.49
C HIS A 139 -8.90 -4.89 23.64
N ALA A 140 -8.81 -6.21 23.50
CA ALA A 140 -7.81 -6.86 22.68
C ALA A 140 -7.90 -6.40 21.22
N LEU A 141 -9.09 -6.38 20.61
CA LEU A 141 -9.26 -5.89 19.24
C LEU A 141 -8.85 -4.43 19.05
N ARG A 142 -9.19 -3.57 20.00
CA ARG A 142 -8.76 -2.17 19.96
C ARG A 142 -7.24 -2.04 20.14
N GLY A 143 -6.64 -2.90 20.96
CA GLY A 143 -5.18 -3.05 21.07
C GLY A 143 -4.56 -3.49 19.74
N ALA A 144 -5.16 -4.46 19.05
CA ALA A 144 -4.71 -4.91 17.74
C ALA A 144 -4.78 -3.78 16.70
N TRP A 145 -5.86 -2.99 16.69
CA TRP A 145 -5.97 -1.80 15.84
C TRP A 145 -4.88 -0.79 16.14
N ILE A 146 -4.61 -0.51 17.42
CA ILE A 146 -3.53 0.40 17.85
C ILE A 146 -2.17 -0.10 17.35
N CYS A 147 -1.85 -1.38 17.56
CA CYS A 147 -0.59 -1.95 17.10
C CYS A 147 -0.47 -1.96 15.57
N GLN A 148 -1.58 -2.19 14.87
CA GLN A 148 -1.62 -2.16 13.41
C GLN A 148 -1.45 -0.74 12.85
N GLU A 149 -2.05 0.28 13.42
CA GLU A 149 -2.08 1.62 12.82
C GLU A 149 -0.99 2.55 13.39
N TRP A 150 -0.65 2.38 14.67
CA TRP A 150 0.34 3.20 15.37
C TRP A 150 1.68 2.47 15.58
N GLY A 151 1.75 1.18 15.22
CA GLY A 151 2.90 0.33 15.43
C GLY A 151 3.04 -0.17 16.88
N ALA A 152 4.06 -0.97 17.14
CA ALA A 152 4.39 -1.48 18.48
C ALA A 152 5.00 -0.41 19.43
N GLY A 153 5.18 0.82 18.95
CA GLY A 153 6.04 1.82 19.57
C GLY A 153 7.53 1.49 19.39
N SER A 154 8.39 2.52 19.39
CA SER A 154 9.82 2.28 19.50
C SER A 154 10.08 1.75 20.91
N SER A 155 10.36 0.45 21.04
CA SER A 155 10.87 -0.10 22.29
C SER A 155 12.14 0.70 22.59
N GLY A 156 12.10 1.49 23.66
CA GLY A 156 13.08 2.54 23.98
C GLY A 156 14.48 2.01 24.32
N ALA A 157 15.10 1.26 23.40
CA ALA A 157 16.54 1.13 23.32
C ALA A 157 17.06 2.52 22.94
N VAL A 158 17.34 3.32 23.98
CA VAL A 158 18.17 4.54 23.96
C VAL A 158 19.63 4.14 23.67
N GLU A 159 19.85 3.25 22.71
CA GLU A 159 21.18 2.98 22.17
C GLU A 159 21.27 3.68 20.82
N ARG A 160 22.26 4.58 20.75
CA ARG A 160 22.70 5.43 19.63
C ARG A 160 22.87 4.68 18.30
N SER A 161 21.79 4.18 17.71
CA SER A 161 21.74 3.70 16.34
C SER A 161 20.81 4.59 15.56
N VAL A 162 21.43 5.60 14.95
CA VAL A 162 21.02 6.36 13.78
C VAL A 162 19.80 5.73 13.04
N HIS A 163 18.66 6.42 13.17
CA HIS A 163 17.47 6.41 12.29
C HIS A 163 16.70 5.09 12.08
N THR A 164 15.99 4.62 13.11
CA THR A 164 14.74 3.87 12.88
C THR A 164 13.57 4.85 12.93
N SER A 165 13.29 5.53 11.82
CA SER A 165 11.97 6.15 11.65
C SER A 165 10.94 5.03 11.70
N ALA A 166 10.03 5.08 12.67
CA ALA A 166 8.84 4.25 12.69
C ALA A 166 8.01 4.60 11.45
N PHE A 167 8.32 3.95 10.32
CA PHE A 167 7.53 4.09 9.12
C PHE A 167 6.15 3.51 9.38
N HIS A 168 5.12 4.15 8.84
CA HIS A 168 3.76 3.64 8.92
C HIS A 168 3.72 2.25 8.27
N PRO A 169 3.06 1.26 8.89
CA PRO A 169 3.13 -0.15 8.49
C PRO A 169 2.61 -0.44 7.06
N ASP A 170 1.78 0.46 6.51
CA ASP A 170 1.34 0.41 5.11
C ASP A 170 2.48 0.52 4.08
N PHE A 171 3.63 1.08 4.44
CA PHE A 171 4.76 1.27 3.51
C PHE A 171 5.73 0.07 3.47
N VAL A 172 5.75 -0.76 4.53
CA VAL A 172 6.74 -1.84 4.67
C VAL A 172 6.23 -3.17 4.10
N ALA A 173 4.93 -3.47 4.23
CA ALA A 173 4.37 -4.75 3.81
C ALA A 173 4.38 -4.97 2.27
N ALA A 174 4.25 -3.90 1.48
CA ALA A 174 4.20 -4.01 0.01
C ALA A 174 5.58 -4.20 -0.66
N ARG A 175 6.68 -3.82 0.00
CA ARG A 175 8.01 -3.71 -0.65
C ARG A 175 8.92 -4.94 -0.49
N SER A 176 8.57 -5.92 0.33
CA SER A 176 9.47 -7.04 0.68
C SER A 176 9.46 -8.25 -0.29
N MET A 177 8.72 -8.20 -1.41
CA MET A 177 8.49 -9.40 -2.24
C MET A 177 9.42 -9.60 -3.45
N ILE A 178 10.24 -8.61 -3.86
CA ILE A 178 10.97 -8.68 -5.15
C ILE A 178 12.50 -8.70 -4.98
N SER A 179 13.04 -8.66 -3.75
CA SER A 179 14.48 -8.82 -3.55
C SER A 179 14.86 -10.31 -3.55
N VAL A 180 15.23 -10.82 -4.73
CA VAL A 180 15.89 -12.13 -4.85
C VAL A 180 17.28 -11.96 -4.23
N PRO A 181 17.66 -12.74 -3.21
CA PRO A 181 19.01 -12.67 -2.66
C PRO A 181 19.98 -13.11 -3.77
N ASN A 182 20.85 -12.20 -4.23
CA ASN A 182 21.97 -12.57 -5.07
C ASN A 182 22.90 -13.48 -4.26
N GLU A 183 23.10 -14.71 -4.74
CA GLU A 183 23.91 -15.76 -4.06
C GLU A 183 25.39 -15.42 -3.91
N SER A 184 25.88 -14.31 -4.46
CA SER A 184 27.31 -13.99 -4.52
C SER A 184 27.86 -13.22 -3.32
N ASP A 185 27.09 -12.97 -2.26
CA ASP A 185 27.51 -12.15 -1.12
C ASP A 185 27.38 -12.91 0.23
N GLU A 186 28.12 -14.03 0.34
CA GLU A 186 28.13 -14.94 1.50
C GLU A 186 28.54 -14.25 2.82
N GLY A 187 29.13 -13.05 2.78
CA GLY A 187 29.53 -12.29 3.97
C GLY A 187 28.43 -11.42 4.62
N ALA A 188 27.33 -11.13 3.91
CA ALA A 188 26.26 -10.23 4.38
C ALA A 188 24.94 -10.95 4.74
N ALA A 189 24.89 -12.28 4.55
CA ALA A 189 23.68 -13.10 4.69
C ALA A 189 23.05 -13.14 6.11
N SER A 190 23.74 -12.67 7.14
CA SER A 190 23.20 -12.65 8.52
C SER A 190 22.33 -11.43 8.84
N ARG A 191 22.30 -10.38 8.02
CA ARG A 191 21.59 -9.12 8.33
C ARG A 191 20.30 -8.88 7.55
N GLY A 192 20.01 -9.73 6.55
CA GLY A 192 18.81 -9.63 5.72
C GLY A 192 17.60 -10.42 6.24
N ARG A 193 17.52 -10.76 7.54
CA ARG A 193 16.25 -11.30 8.06
C ARG A 193 15.17 -10.25 7.80
N LEU A 194 14.18 -10.62 6.99
CA LEU A 194 12.92 -9.91 6.81
C LEU A 194 12.46 -9.44 8.19
N ARG A 195 12.69 -8.17 8.51
CA ARG A 195 12.26 -7.62 9.79
C ARG A 195 10.75 -7.52 9.70
N VAL A 196 10.08 -8.53 10.24
CA VAL A 196 8.65 -8.48 10.48
C VAL A 196 8.40 -7.28 11.37
N ASP A 197 7.45 -6.44 10.98
CA ASP A 197 7.06 -5.30 11.79
C ASP A 197 6.43 -5.82 13.09
N ARG A 198 7.07 -5.51 14.21
CA ARG A 198 6.63 -5.92 15.55
C ARG A 198 5.18 -5.46 15.83
N GLY A 199 4.71 -4.40 15.20
CA GLY A 199 3.32 -3.95 15.29
C GLY A 199 2.33 -5.02 14.83
N TYR A 200 2.61 -5.72 13.73
CA TYR A 200 1.74 -6.78 13.22
C TYR A 200 1.80 -8.06 14.06
N GLU A 201 2.96 -8.39 14.61
CA GLU A 201 3.08 -9.54 15.54
C GLU A 201 2.25 -9.33 16.80
N LEU A 202 2.34 -8.14 17.42
CA LEU A 202 1.52 -7.79 18.58
C LEU A 202 0.03 -7.73 18.22
N ALA A 203 -0.31 -7.22 17.03
CA ALA A 203 -1.69 -7.20 16.58
C ALA A 203 -2.26 -8.62 16.42
N ASP A 204 -1.50 -9.57 15.87
CA ASP A 204 -1.87 -10.97 15.76
C ASP A 204 -2.10 -11.61 17.15
N GLU A 205 -1.19 -11.38 18.11
CA GLU A 205 -1.35 -11.84 19.49
C GLU A 205 -2.65 -11.32 20.14
N TYR A 206 -2.98 -10.04 19.92
CA TYR A 206 -4.22 -9.44 20.41
C TYR A 206 -5.47 -10.00 19.73
N VAL A 207 -5.43 -10.26 18.41
CA VAL A 207 -6.56 -10.90 17.71
C VAL A 207 -6.75 -12.33 18.18
N ASP A 208 -5.68 -13.07 18.49
CA ASP A 208 -5.77 -14.40 19.07
C ASP A 208 -6.42 -14.40 20.45
N LEU A 209 -6.08 -13.42 21.29
CA LEU A 209 -6.75 -13.22 22.56
C LEU A 209 -8.25 -12.92 22.35
N ALA A 210 -8.59 -12.09 21.36
CA ALA A 210 -9.98 -11.79 21.03
C ALA A 210 -10.75 -13.03 20.55
N ILE A 211 -10.16 -13.85 19.67
CA ILE A 211 -10.76 -15.11 19.19
C ILE A 211 -10.99 -16.08 20.36
N LYS A 212 -10.00 -16.24 21.24
CA LYS A 212 -10.11 -17.11 22.41
C LYS A 212 -11.25 -16.68 23.34
N GLU A 213 -11.35 -15.38 23.64
CA GLU A 213 -12.42 -14.84 24.48
C GLU A 213 -13.79 -14.90 23.78
N ALA A 214 -13.86 -14.69 22.47
CA ALA A 214 -15.08 -14.83 21.68
C ALA A 214 -15.63 -16.27 21.73
N ARG A 215 -14.76 -17.28 21.60
CA ARG A 215 -15.15 -18.70 21.75
C ARG A 215 -15.70 -18.98 23.14
N LYS A 216 -15.07 -18.45 24.20
CA LYS A 216 -15.59 -18.56 25.58
C LYS A 216 -16.95 -17.90 25.77
N LYS A 217 -17.27 -16.88 24.97
CA LYS A 217 -18.58 -16.22 24.95
C LYS A 217 -19.62 -16.92 24.09
N GLY A 218 -19.27 -18.07 23.49
CA GLY A 218 -20.20 -18.88 22.70
C GLY A 218 -20.41 -18.39 21.28
N LEU A 219 -19.52 -17.55 20.74
CA LEU A 219 -19.55 -17.25 19.30
C LEU A 219 -19.19 -18.50 18.51
N VAL A 220 -19.99 -18.82 17.50
CA VAL A 220 -19.78 -19.97 16.63
C VAL A 220 -18.83 -19.59 15.52
N PHE A 221 -17.65 -20.19 15.51
CA PHE A 221 -16.69 -20.01 14.42
C PHE A 221 -17.00 -21.02 13.31
N PRO A 222 -16.73 -20.68 12.03
CA PRO A 222 -16.72 -21.67 10.96
C PRO A 222 -15.83 -22.87 11.34
N PRO A 223 -16.10 -24.09 10.86
CA PRO A 223 -15.27 -25.25 11.15
C PRO A 223 -13.89 -25.09 10.51
N THR A 224 -12.83 -25.56 11.18
CA THR A 224 -11.50 -25.63 10.58
C THR A 224 -11.50 -26.62 9.42
N LEU A 225 -10.92 -26.23 8.29
CA LEU A 225 -10.86 -27.11 7.13
C LEU A 225 -9.97 -28.33 7.42
N PRO A 226 -10.34 -29.53 6.94
CA PRO A 226 -9.50 -30.71 7.09
C PRO A 226 -8.17 -30.52 6.34
N GLY A 227 -7.04 -30.80 6.98
CA GLY A 227 -5.72 -30.70 6.33
C GLY A 227 -5.50 -31.64 5.14
N ALA A 228 -6.41 -32.61 4.92
CA ALA A 228 -6.39 -33.55 3.80
C ALA A 228 -7.27 -33.13 2.61
N ARG A 229 -7.77 -31.89 2.57
CA ARG A 229 -8.61 -31.39 1.46
C ARG A 229 -7.81 -31.36 0.15
N PRO A 230 -8.39 -31.73 -1.00
CA PRO A 230 -7.75 -31.50 -2.29
C PRO A 230 -7.47 -30.00 -2.49
N ALA A 231 -6.32 -29.68 -3.10
CA ALA A 231 -5.95 -28.32 -3.44
C ALA A 231 -6.97 -27.70 -4.41
N GLY A 232 -7.24 -26.40 -4.24
CA GLY A 232 -8.13 -25.63 -5.10
C GLY A 232 -9.47 -25.23 -4.48
N PRO A 233 -10.36 -24.58 -5.26
CA PRO A 233 -11.65 -24.10 -4.78
C PRO A 233 -12.56 -25.24 -4.29
N PRO A 234 -13.47 -24.97 -3.35
CA PRO A 234 -14.40 -25.98 -2.87
C PRO A 234 -15.33 -26.45 -4.00
N THR A 235 -15.51 -27.76 -4.11
CA THR A 235 -16.55 -28.32 -4.98
C THR A 235 -17.93 -28.09 -4.36
N GLU A 236 -18.98 -27.92 -5.17
CA GLU A 236 -20.36 -27.67 -4.72
C GLU A 236 -20.87 -28.65 -3.63
N LYS A 237 -20.42 -29.91 -3.67
CA LYS A 237 -20.75 -30.93 -2.66
C LYS A 237 -20.16 -30.66 -1.27
N GLN A 238 -19.10 -29.85 -1.17
CA GLN A 238 -18.42 -29.54 0.09
C GLN A 238 -19.06 -28.34 0.80
N THR A 239 -19.73 -27.45 0.08
CA THR A 239 -20.30 -26.21 0.65
C THR A 239 -21.69 -26.44 1.25
N SER A 240 -22.48 -27.40 0.77
CA SER A 240 -23.88 -27.58 1.18
C SER A 240 -24.15 -27.93 2.66
N HIS A 241 -23.13 -28.26 3.46
CA HIS A 241 -23.31 -28.72 4.85
C HIS A 241 -22.49 -27.96 5.90
N ALA A 242 -21.78 -26.90 5.54
CA ALA A 242 -20.99 -26.16 6.52
C ALA A 242 -21.91 -25.32 7.43
N PRO A 243 -21.81 -25.45 8.77
CA PRO A 243 -22.57 -24.60 9.68
C PRO A 243 -22.17 -23.15 9.46
N GLN A 244 -23.17 -22.27 9.36
CA GLN A 244 -22.96 -20.84 9.17
C GLN A 244 -22.24 -20.27 10.40
N GLY A 245 -21.05 -19.71 10.18
CA GLY A 245 -20.31 -19.00 11.22
C GLY A 245 -21.00 -17.68 11.60
N ASP A 246 -20.84 -17.28 12.86
CA ASP A 246 -21.28 -15.96 13.32
C ASP A 246 -20.55 -14.85 12.53
N PRO A 247 -21.24 -13.80 12.04
CA PRO A 247 -20.60 -12.71 11.31
C PRO A 247 -19.41 -12.09 12.05
N ALA A 248 -19.50 -11.89 13.37
CA ALA A 248 -18.40 -11.34 14.16
C ALA A 248 -17.22 -12.32 14.24
N ALA A 249 -17.49 -13.62 14.28
CA ALA A 249 -16.45 -14.64 14.24
C ALA A 249 -15.75 -14.68 12.88
N MET A 250 -16.49 -14.56 11.78
CA MET A 250 -15.90 -14.46 10.43
C MET A 250 -15.02 -13.22 10.28
N ASP A 251 -15.47 -12.06 10.77
CA ASP A 251 -14.68 -10.82 10.74
C ASP A 251 -13.38 -10.95 11.55
N LEU A 252 -13.41 -11.62 12.72
CA LEU A 252 -12.19 -11.94 13.49
C LEU A 252 -11.19 -12.79 12.70
N LEU A 253 -11.65 -13.80 11.98
CA LEU A 253 -10.79 -14.65 11.16
C LEU A 253 -10.21 -13.87 9.97
N LEU A 254 -11.00 -13.00 9.33
CA LEU A 254 -10.53 -12.13 8.25
C LEU A 254 -9.50 -11.10 8.72
N LEU A 255 -9.68 -10.53 9.92
CA LEU A 255 -8.70 -9.67 10.57
C LEU A 255 -7.39 -10.42 10.79
N LYS A 256 -7.46 -11.61 11.38
CA LYS A 256 -6.28 -12.46 11.61
C LYS A 256 -5.57 -12.81 10.30
N ALA A 257 -6.31 -13.28 9.30
CA ALA A 257 -5.75 -13.61 7.99
C ALA A 257 -5.06 -12.40 7.34
N GLY A 258 -5.65 -11.21 7.45
CA GLY A 258 -5.06 -9.98 6.94
C GLY A 258 -3.78 -9.57 7.67
N MET A 259 -3.67 -9.80 8.98
CA MET A 259 -2.43 -9.55 9.74
C MET A 259 -1.33 -10.53 9.34
N LEU A 260 -1.66 -11.82 9.26
CA LEU A 260 -0.74 -12.88 8.84
C LEU A 260 -0.24 -12.68 7.40
N GLU A 261 -1.08 -12.15 6.50
CA GLU A 261 -0.71 -11.77 5.14
C GLU A 261 0.39 -10.69 5.13
N ARG A 262 0.30 -9.72 6.04
CA ARG A 262 1.24 -8.60 6.16
C ARG A 262 2.52 -8.97 6.91
N ILE A 263 2.47 -9.95 7.82
CA ILE A 263 3.67 -10.57 8.43
C ILE A 263 4.55 -11.22 7.34
N ASN A 264 3.92 -11.76 6.30
CA ASN A 264 4.59 -12.22 5.07
C ASN A 264 5.70 -13.27 5.28
N THR A 265 5.52 -14.17 6.25
CA THR A 265 6.35 -15.39 6.38
C THR A 265 5.65 -16.56 5.69
N ILE A 266 6.40 -17.56 5.21
CA ILE A 266 5.79 -18.71 4.51
C ILE A 266 4.69 -19.36 5.37
N ASP A 267 4.97 -19.59 6.65
CA ASP A 267 4.01 -20.17 7.60
C ASP A 267 2.79 -19.26 7.84
N SER A 268 3.00 -17.94 7.97
CA SER A 268 1.90 -17.00 8.14
C SER A 268 1.03 -16.90 6.89
N LEU A 269 1.61 -16.99 5.69
CA LEU A 269 0.84 -17.00 4.44
C LEU A 269 0.01 -18.27 4.28
N SER A 270 0.56 -19.43 4.63
CA SER A 270 -0.19 -20.69 4.65
C SER A 270 -1.36 -20.63 5.64
N HIS A 271 -1.13 -20.12 6.85
CA HIS A 271 -2.19 -19.97 7.84
C HIS A 271 -3.24 -18.93 7.41
N ALA A 272 -2.83 -17.81 6.81
CA ALA A 272 -3.74 -16.81 6.26
C ALA A 272 -4.64 -17.43 5.17
N LYS A 273 -4.07 -18.28 4.31
CA LYS A 273 -4.80 -19.01 3.27
C LYS A 273 -5.90 -19.87 3.90
N ASP A 274 -5.56 -20.70 4.89
CA ASP A 274 -6.51 -21.59 5.56
C ASP A 274 -7.68 -20.80 6.21
N LEU A 275 -7.38 -19.66 6.84
CA LEU A 275 -8.39 -18.80 7.44
C LEU A 275 -9.30 -18.14 6.39
N TYR A 276 -8.75 -17.68 5.27
CA TYR A 276 -9.56 -17.14 4.18
C TYR A 276 -10.45 -18.19 3.53
N GLU A 277 -9.93 -19.41 3.30
CA GLU A 277 -10.72 -20.53 2.77
C GLU A 277 -11.86 -20.90 3.73
N GLN A 278 -11.56 -20.97 5.03
CA GLN A 278 -12.55 -21.25 6.07
C GLN A 278 -13.70 -20.25 6.06
N VAL A 279 -13.39 -18.95 5.95
CA VAL A 279 -14.42 -17.90 5.86
C VAL A 279 -15.16 -17.96 4.52
N LEU A 280 -14.46 -18.19 3.41
CA LEU A 280 -15.06 -18.30 2.08
C LEU A 280 -16.07 -19.45 2.03
N CYS A 281 -15.74 -20.63 2.55
CA CYS A 281 -16.66 -21.77 2.61
C CYS A 281 -17.93 -21.42 3.40
N SER A 282 -17.80 -20.75 4.55
CA SER A 282 -18.97 -20.32 5.33
C SER A 282 -19.82 -19.28 4.60
N LEU A 283 -19.19 -18.35 3.86
CA LEU A 283 -19.90 -17.29 3.12
C LEU A 283 -20.62 -17.85 1.89
N ASP A 284 -19.95 -18.68 1.09
CA ASP A 284 -20.52 -19.29 -0.11
C ASP A 284 -21.72 -20.19 0.24
N SER A 285 -21.65 -20.93 1.35
CA SER A 285 -22.76 -21.76 1.85
C SER A 285 -23.96 -20.93 2.33
N SER A 286 -23.72 -19.71 2.80
CA SER A 286 -24.78 -18.78 3.20
C SER A 286 -25.38 -17.98 2.04
N MET A 287 -24.73 -18.01 0.88
CA MET A 287 -25.23 -17.31 -0.31
C MET A 287 -26.33 -18.13 -0.98
N GLY A 288 -27.58 -17.85 -0.64
CA GLY A 288 -28.72 -18.21 -1.50
C GLY A 288 -28.79 -17.33 -2.76
N ASP A 289 -29.78 -17.57 -3.61
CA ASP A 289 -29.97 -16.85 -4.88
C ASP A 289 -30.21 -15.33 -4.72
N GLU A 290 -30.59 -14.86 -3.52
CA GLU A 290 -30.95 -13.45 -3.26
C GLU A 290 -29.77 -12.57 -2.78
N VAL A 291 -28.53 -13.04 -2.81
CA VAL A 291 -27.43 -12.22 -2.29
C VAL A 291 -27.13 -11.02 -3.18
N GLY A 292 -27.21 -9.84 -2.55
CA GLY A 292 -26.84 -8.57 -3.18
C GLY A 292 -25.42 -8.57 -3.74
N SER A 293 -25.17 -7.69 -4.72
CA SER A 293 -23.90 -7.57 -5.45
C SER A 293 -22.66 -7.48 -4.54
N GLY A 294 -22.78 -6.85 -3.37
CA GLY A 294 -21.69 -6.75 -2.38
C GLY A 294 -21.25 -8.08 -1.77
N GLY A 295 -22.18 -9.00 -1.49
CA GLY A 295 -21.85 -10.33 -0.96
C GLY A 295 -21.12 -11.17 -1.99
N ARG A 296 -21.62 -11.18 -3.24
CA ARG A 296 -20.95 -11.80 -4.39
C ARG A 296 -19.53 -11.27 -4.58
N ALA A 297 -19.37 -9.95 -4.60
CA ALA A 297 -18.07 -9.32 -4.72
C ALA A 297 -17.11 -9.67 -3.57
N ARG A 298 -17.63 -9.81 -2.33
CA ARG A 298 -16.82 -10.25 -1.17
C ARG A 298 -16.23 -11.64 -1.37
N VAL A 299 -17.02 -12.61 -1.84
CA VAL A 299 -16.52 -13.97 -2.12
C VAL A 299 -15.51 -13.98 -3.26
N MET A 300 -15.75 -13.21 -4.32
CA MET A 300 -14.77 -13.06 -5.41
C MET A 300 -13.43 -12.48 -4.93
N ARG A 301 -13.46 -11.45 -4.07
CA ARG A 301 -12.24 -10.88 -3.48
C ARG A 301 -11.51 -11.88 -2.59
N LEU A 302 -12.23 -12.68 -1.80
CA LEU A 302 -11.63 -13.74 -0.98
C LEU A 302 -10.98 -14.82 -1.84
N ALA A 303 -11.63 -15.26 -2.93
CA ALA A 303 -11.01 -16.16 -3.90
C ALA A 303 -9.73 -15.56 -4.50
N GLY A 304 -9.76 -14.26 -4.81
CA GLY A 304 -8.58 -13.50 -5.25
C GLY A 304 -7.44 -13.56 -4.24
N LYS A 305 -7.73 -13.26 -2.97
CA LYS A 305 -6.77 -13.32 -1.87
C LYS A 305 -6.17 -14.71 -1.69
N ILE A 306 -6.98 -15.76 -1.72
CA ILE A 306 -6.52 -17.14 -1.63
C ILE A 306 -5.62 -17.47 -2.83
N GLY A 307 -6.01 -17.06 -4.04
CA GLY A 307 -5.20 -17.23 -5.25
C GLY A 307 -3.84 -16.53 -5.16
N ASP A 308 -3.80 -15.29 -4.68
CA ASP A 308 -2.57 -14.53 -4.50
C ASP A 308 -1.64 -15.19 -3.46
N LEU A 309 -2.19 -15.70 -2.35
CA LEU A 309 -1.45 -16.46 -1.34
C LEU A 309 -0.91 -17.78 -1.90
N CYS A 310 -1.70 -18.50 -2.71
CA CYS A 310 -1.23 -19.69 -3.41
C CYS A 310 -0.07 -19.36 -4.36
N ALA A 311 -0.16 -18.27 -5.13
CA ALA A 311 0.92 -17.85 -6.02
C ALA A 311 2.21 -17.53 -5.27
N ARG A 312 2.11 -16.80 -4.14
CA ARG A 312 3.24 -16.44 -3.26
C ARG A 312 3.89 -17.63 -2.57
N THR A 313 3.12 -18.66 -2.23
CA THR A 313 3.60 -19.90 -1.62
C THR A 313 4.04 -20.96 -2.64
N GLY A 314 4.02 -20.64 -3.94
CA GLY A 314 4.48 -21.51 -5.03
C GLY A 314 3.38 -22.38 -5.68
N GLY A 315 2.16 -22.36 -5.15
CA GLY A 315 0.96 -23.02 -5.70
C GLY A 315 0.36 -22.32 -6.93
N ARG A 316 1.13 -22.16 -8.01
CA ARG A 316 0.73 -21.37 -9.19
C ARG A 316 -0.51 -21.92 -9.92
N ASN A 317 -0.62 -23.25 -10.03
CA ASN A 317 -1.76 -23.88 -10.69
C ASN A 317 -3.04 -23.71 -9.86
N GLU A 318 -2.90 -23.84 -8.53
CA GLU A 318 -3.99 -23.65 -7.58
C GLU A 318 -4.47 -22.19 -7.61
N ALA A 319 -3.54 -21.23 -7.69
CA ALA A 319 -3.86 -19.82 -7.84
C ALA A 319 -4.76 -19.53 -9.05
N MET A 320 -4.42 -20.11 -10.22
CA MET A 320 -5.23 -19.98 -11.44
C MET A 320 -6.63 -20.58 -11.28
N GLN A 321 -6.78 -21.69 -10.55
CA GLN A 321 -8.09 -22.28 -10.27
C GLN A 321 -8.94 -21.36 -9.38
N TRP A 322 -8.35 -20.76 -8.35
CA TRP A 322 -9.05 -19.82 -7.48
C TRP A 322 -9.49 -18.54 -8.21
N TRP A 323 -8.63 -17.97 -9.06
CA TRP A 323 -9.01 -16.82 -9.87
C TRP A 323 -10.09 -17.16 -10.90
N GLY A 324 -10.00 -18.34 -11.54
CA GLY A 324 -11.03 -18.87 -12.43
C GLY A 324 -12.38 -19.01 -11.74
N TRP A 325 -12.40 -19.71 -10.61
CA TRP A 325 -13.61 -19.91 -9.79
C TRP A 325 -14.24 -18.58 -9.34
N GLY A 326 -13.43 -17.60 -8.95
CA GLY A 326 -13.93 -16.28 -8.61
C GLY A 326 -14.55 -15.55 -9.82
N LEU A 327 -13.96 -15.70 -11.00
CA LEU A 327 -14.45 -15.07 -12.24
C LEU A 327 -15.73 -15.73 -12.77
N GLU A 328 -15.90 -17.04 -12.58
CA GLU A 328 -17.13 -17.76 -12.89
C GLU A 328 -18.35 -17.18 -12.15
N LYS A 329 -18.18 -16.69 -10.91
CA LYS A 329 -19.25 -16.02 -10.15
C LYS A 329 -19.73 -14.71 -10.80
N ALA A 330 -18.90 -14.09 -11.64
CA ALA A 330 -19.27 -12.94 -12.47
C ALA A 330 -19.69 -13.33 -13.90
N GLY A 331 -19.78 -14.62 -14.21
CA GLY A 331 -20.05 -15.13 -15.57
C GLY A 331 -18.88 -14.94 -16.53
N VAL A 332 -17.66 -14.82 -16.02
CA VAL A 332 -16.44 -14.62 -16.83
C VAL A 332 -15.66 -15.92 -16.86
N ASP A 333 -15.55 -16.52 -18.05
CA ASP A 333 -14.76 -17.73 -18.23
C ASP A 333 -13.34 -17.40 -18.73
N ILE A 334 -12.33 -17.70 -17.91
CA ILE A 334 -10.91 -17.58 -18.28
C ILE A 334 -10.53 -18.61 -19.36
N HIS A 335 -11.14 -19.80 -19.33
CA HIS A 335 -10.81 -20.94 -20.18
C HIS A 335 -11.41 -20.83 -21.58
N ALA A 336 -12.58 -20.22 -21.75
CA ALA A 336 -13.14 -19.90 -23.06
C ALA A 336 -12.20 -19.04 -23.92
N HIS A 337 -11.42 -18.16 -23.28
CA HIS A 337 -10.42 -17.33 -23.94
C HIS A 337 -9.09 -18.09 -24.18
N SER A 338 -9.02 -19.38 -23.82
CA SER A 338 -7.81 -20.18 -23.75
C SER A 338 -7.51 -21.06 -24.98
N GLN A 339 -7.21 -20.41 -26.11
CA GLN A 339 -6.11 -20.93 -26.95
C GLN A 339 -4.79 -21.04 -26.13
N THR A 340 -4.74 -20.36 -24.99
CA THR A 340 -3.70 -20.36 -23.97
C THR A 340 -3.30 -21.73 -23.42
N SER A 341 -4.25 -22.65 -23.20
CA SER A 341 -3.91 -23.98 -22.63
C SER A 341 -3.07 -24.82 -23.61
N GLN A 342 -3.36 -24.71 -24.90
CA GLN A 342 -2.59 -25.33 -25.97
C GLN A 342 -1.22 -24.67 -26.11
N ILE A 343 -1.14 -23.33 -26.05
CA ILE A 343 0.13 -22.59 -26.12
C ILE A 343 1.02 -22.88 -24.92
N VAL A 344 0.48 -22.94 -23.70
CA VAL A 344 1.26 -23.26 -22.48
C VAL A 344 1.77 -24.70 -22.51
N GLN A 345 0.99 -25.64 -23.04
CA GLN A 345 1.49 -27.01 -23.25
C GLN A 345 2.61 -27.04 -24.31
N GLN A 346 2.51 -26.27 -25.39
CA GLN A 346 3.58 -26.12 -26.38
C GLN A 346 4.84 -25.48 -25.77
N VAL A 347 4.71 -24.38 -25.02
CA VAL A 347 5.85 -23.73 -24.36
C VAL A 347 6.51 -24.65 -23.33
N LYS A 348 5.74 -25.43 -22.56
CA LYS A 348 6.31 -26.45 -21.66
C LYS A 348 7.05 -27.55 -22.43
N GLN A 349 6.62 -27.90 -23.64
CA GLN A 349 7.36 -28.82 -24.50
C GLN A 349 8.64 -28.18 -25.07
N ASP A 350 8.61 -26.89 -25.39
CA ASP A 350 9.77 -26.18 -25.93
C ASP A 350 10.81 -25.83 -24.87
N VAL A 351 10.41 -25.51 -23.64
CA VAL A 351 11.34 -25.30 -22.51
C VAL A 351 12.05 -26.61 -22.11
N LYS A 352 11.40 -27.77 -22.31
CA LYS A 352 12.05 -29.07 -22.13
C LYS A 352 13.10 -29.36 -23.21
N LYS A 353 13.07 -28.68 -24.36
CA LYS A 353 14.18 -28.65 -25.33
C LYS A 353 15.16 -27.58 -24.86
N GLY A 354 16.04 -27.98 -23.95
CA GLY A 354 16.87 -27.07 -23.15
C GLY A 354 17.61 -25.97 -23.95
N TRP A 355 17.88 -24.88 -23.23
CA TRP A 355 18.58 -23.65 -23.65
C TRP A 355 19.91 -23.87 -24.41
N PHE A 356 20.53 -25.05 -24.31
CA PHE A 356 21.79 -25.40 -24.99
C PHE A 356 21.61 -26.18 -26.31
N GLY A 357 20.38 -26.47 -26.72
CA GLY A 357 20.11 -27.07 -28.02
C GLY A 357 20.37 -26.05 -29.13
N LYS A 358 21.42 -26.24 -29.94
CA LYS A 358 21.59 -25.57 -31.24
C LYS A 358 20.34 -25.82 -32.09
N SER A 359 19.39 -24.89 -32.08
CA SER A 359 18.19 -24.96 -32.91
C SER A 359 18.60 -24.88 -34.38
N ALA A 360 18.48 -26.00 -35.09
CA ALA A 360 18.38 -26.01 -36.53
C ALA A 360 17.23 -25.08 -36.94
N ALA A 361 17.49 -24.23 -37.94
CA ALA A 361 16.59 -23.25 -38.57
C ALA A 361 15.11 -23.40 -38.15
N ALA A 362 14.72 -22.62 -37.15
CA ALA A 362 13.34 -22.55 -36.68
C ALA A 362 12.46 -22.08 -37.84
N SER A 363 11.55 -22.96 -38.27
CA SER A 363 10.43 -22.61 -39.14
C SER A 363 9.71 -21.43 -38.52
N THR A 364 9.65 -20.32 -39.25
CA THR A 364 8.89 -19.10 -38.93
C THR A 364 7.53 -19.49 -38.37
N PRO A 365 7.22 -19.24 -37.08
CA PRO A 365 5.91 -19.52 -36.55
C PRO A 365 4.90 -18.66 -37.32
N ALA A 366 3.94 -19.32 -37.96
CA ALA A 366 2.86 -18.65 -38.66
C ALA A 366 2.17 -17.66 -37.70
N PRO A 367 1.83 -16.44 -38.15
CA PRO A 367 1.15 -15.47 -37.31
C PRO A 367 -0.17 -16.08 -36.82
N VAL A 368 -0.29 -16.26 -35.52
CA VAL A 368 -1.55 -16.68 -34.89
C VAL A 368 -2.52 -15.52 -35.04
N THR A 369 -3.35 -15.59 -36.09
CA THR A 369 -4.46 -14.65 -36.29
C THR A 369 -5.46 -14.89 -35.17
N ILE A 370 -5.42 -14.04 -34.13
CA ILE A 370 -6.44 -13.99 -33.10
C ILE A 370 -7.72 -13.51 -33.79
N ALA A 371 -8.57 -14.44 -34.19
CA ALA A 371 -9.92 -14.08 -34.62
C ALA A 371 -10.60 -13.42 -33.42
N SER A 372 -10.83 -12.10 -33.50
CA SER A 372 -11.76 -11.39 -32.62
C SER A 372 -13.15 -11.95 -32.85
N THR A 373 -13.43 -13.09 -32.22
CA THR A 373 -14.77 -13.64 -32.13
C THR A 373 -15.62 -12.56 -31.49
N ALA A 374 -16.64 -12.09 -32.21
CA ALA A 374 -17.47 -10.96 -31.82
C ALA A 374 -17.90 -11.09 -30.35
N ILE A 375 -17.40 -10.18 -29.53
CA ILE A 375 -17.68 -10.10 -28.10
C ILE A 375 -19.19 -9.90 -27.98
N THR A 376 -19.90 -10.96 -27.57
CA THR A 376 -21.27 -10.85 -27.10
C THR A 376 -21.29 -9.75 -26.04
N THR A 377 -22.23 -8.80 -26.15
CA THR A 377 -22.35 -7.62 -25.29
C THR A 377 -22.02 -7.97 -23.84
N SER A 378 -20.88 -7.50 -23.34
CA SER A 378 -20.43 -7.81 -21.98
C SER A 378 -21.53 -7.38 -21.00
N PRO A 379 -22.00 -8.28 -20.12
CA PRO A 379 -23.10 -7.95 -19.21
C PRO A 379 -22.67 -6.79 -18.32
N ALA A 380 -23.59 -5.84 -18.09
CA ALA A 380 -23.35 -4.73 -17.17
C ALA A 380 -23.19 -5.28 -15.74
N LEU A 381 -21.94 -5.40 -15.28
CA LEU A 381 -21.63 -5.88 -13.94
C LEU A 381 -21.86 -4.77 -12.91
N PRO A 382 -22.47 -5.06 -11.74
CA PRO A 382 -22.57 -4.10 -10.65
C PRO A 382 -21.18 -3.59 -10.21
N PRO A 383 -21.04 -2.33 -9.75
CA PRO A 383 -19.74 -1.74 -9.44
C PRO A 383 -18.81 -2.57 -8.54
N PRO A 384 -19.24 -3.14 -7.39
CA PRO A 384 -18.34 -3.93 -6.55
C PRO A 384 -17.91 -5.26 -7.21
N VAL A 385 -18.81 -5.85 -8.02
CA VAL A 385 -18.52 -7.09 -8.77
C VAL A 385 -17.52 -6.79 -9.89
N LEU A 386 -17.71 -5.68 -10.63
CA LEU A 386 -16.76 -5.21 -11.62
C LEU A 386 -15.36 -4.98 -11.03
N ARG A 387 -15.27 -4.35 -9.86
CA ARG A 387 -13.99 -4.14 -9.17
C ARG A 387 -13.30 -5.45 -8.81
N ALA A 388 -14.06 -6.43 -8.31
CA ALA A 388 -13.56 -7.76 -8.00
C ALA A 388 -13.10 -8.50 -9.27
N THR A 389 -13.89 -8.49 -10.35
CA THR A 389 -13.55 -9.09 -11.66
C THR A 389 -12.23 -8.54 -12.19
N VAL A 390 -12.08 -7.21 -12.24
CA VAL A 390 -10.86 -6.56 -12.74
C VAL A 390 -9.66 -6.88 -11.86
N SER A 391 -9.85 -6.97 -10.54
CA SER A 391 -8.77 -7.35 -9.61
C SER A 391 -8.31 -8.80 -9.82
N LEU A 392 -9.23 -9.74 -10.04
CA LEU A 392 -8.93 -11.14 -10.37
C LEU A 392 -8.18 -11.26 -11.71
N LEU A 393 -8.68 -10.59 -12.77
CA LEU A 393 -8.02 -10.59 -14.08
C LEU A 393 -6.62 -9.97 -14.02
N THR A 394 -6.45 -8.90 -13.24
CA THR A 394 -5.14 -8.25 -13.03
C THR A 394 -4.16 -9.22 -12.40
N SER A 395 -4.58 -9.91 -11.33
CA SER A 395 -3.73 -10.86 -10.58
C SER A 395 -3.35 -12.07 -11.44
N ALA A 396 -4.33 -12.66 -12.14
CA ALA A 396 -4.08 -13.75 -13.08
C ALA A 396 -3.14 -13.33 -14.22
N SER A 397 -3.32 -12.14 -14.79
CA SER A 397 -2.44 -11.64 -15.86
C SER A 397 -1.01 -11.38 -15.37
N ALA A 398 -0.84 -10.88 -14.15
CA ALA A 398 0.48 -10.65 -13.54
C ALA A 398 1.21 -11.99 -13.31
N GLN A 399 0.50 -13.01 -12.84
CA GLN A 399 1.06 -14.35 -12.69
C GLN A 399 1.46 -14.98 -14.03
N LEU A 400 0.68 -14.78 -15.09
CA LEU A 400 1.03 -15.26 -16.42
C LEU A 400 2.24 -14.52 -17.00
N ALA A 401 2.35 -13.21 -16.74
CA ALA A 401 3.50 -12.41 -17.17
C ALA A 401 4.81 -12.87 -16.48
N THR A 402 4.77 -13.12 -15.16
CA THR A 402 5.94 -13.60 -14.40
C THR A 402 6.33 -15.04 -14.74
N THR A 403 5.40 -15.85 -15.25
CA THR A 403 5.66 -17.22 -15.69
C THR A 403 6.02 -17.35 -17.17
N SER A 404 6.44 -16.25 -17.82
CA SER A 404 6.82 -16.16 -19.25
C SER A 404 5.70 -16.50 -20.25
N SER A 405 4.45 -16.61 -19.79
CA SER A 405 3.28 -16.80 -20.64
C SER A 405 2.74 -15.45 -21.14
N LEU A 406 3.60 -14.66 -21.78
CA LEU A 406 3.32 -13.27 -22.17
C LEU A 406 2.10 -13.11 -23.10
N PRO A 407 1.87 -13.96 -24.13
CA PRO A 407 0.67 -13.83 -24.97
C PRO A 407 -0.62 -13.99 -24.17
N ALA A 408 -0.65 -14.94 -23.23
CA ALA A 408 -1.76 -15.16 -22.31
C ALA A 408 -2.05 -13.93 -21.45
N ALA A 409 -0.99 -13.34 -20.88
CA ALA A 409 -1.08 -12.15 -20.06
C ALA A 409 -1.68 -10.99 -20.86
N SER A 410 -1.20 -10.77 -22.09
CA SER A 410 -1.72 -9.72 -22.98
C SER A 410 -3.20 -9.90 -23.33
N SER A 411 -3.64 -11.14 -23.54
CA SER A 411 -5.05 -11.47 -23.80
C SER A 411 -5.92 -11.15 -22.58
N LEU A 412 -5.53 -11.58 -21.37
CA LEU A 412 -6.28 -11.26 -20.15
C LEU A 412 -6.29 -9.77 -19.83
N GLN A 413 -5.19 -9.05 -20.07
CA GLN A 413 -5.14 -7.60 -19.89
C GLN A 413 -6.09 -6.88 -20.87
N SER A 414 -6.15 -7.35 -22.12
CA SER A 414 -7.06 -6.81 -23.13
C SER A 414 -8.52 -7.09 -22.76
N LEU A 415 -8.82 -8.29 -22.27
CA LEU A 415 -10.13 -8.65 -21.72
C LEU A 415 -10.50 -7.73 -20.55
N ALA A 416 -9.60 -7.50 -19.60
CA ALA A 416 -9.84 -6.61 -18.47
C ALA A 416 -10.11 -5.16 -18.92
N LEU A 417 -9.36 -4.66 -19.90
CA LEU A 417 -9.60 -3.35 -20.50
C LEU A 417 -10.97 -3.26 -21.20
N SER A 418 -11.47 -4.35 -21.78
CA SER A 418 -12.80 -4.37 -22.40
C SER A 418 -13.93 -4.16 -21.38
N TYR A 419 -13.79 -4.66 -20.14
CA TYR A 419 -14.74 -4.41 -19.06
C TYR A 419 -14.73 -2.95 -18.58
N LEU A 420 -13.57 -2.28 -18.66
CA LEU A 420 -13.39 -0.89 -18.23
C LEU A 420 -13.76 0.14 -19.31
N SER A 421 -13.77 -0.24 -20.59
CA SER A 421 -13.98 0.67 -21.72
C SER A 421 -15.46 0.93 -22.04
N ASN A 422 -16.41 0.43 -21.23
CA ASN A 422 -17.82 0.58 -21.50
C ASN A 422 -18.26 2.07 -21.35
N PRO A 423 -18.72 2.73 -22.43
CA PRO A 423 -19.07 4.16 -22.40
C PRO A 423 -20.21 4.46 -21.41
N LEU A 424 -21.07 3.48 -21.13
CA LEU A 424 -22.16 3.63 -20.16
C LEU A 424 -21.63 3.90 -18.75
N LEU A 425 -20.46 3.36 -18.40
CA LEU A 425 -19.82 3.62 -17.11
C LEU A 425 -19.18 5.02 -17.03
N GLN A 426 -18.86 5.63 -18.17
CA GLN A 426 -18.25 6.96 -18.25
C GLN A 426 -19.27 8.09 -18.34
N THR A 427 -20.54 7.79 -18.66
CA THR A 427 -21.59 8.80 -18.85
C THR A 427 -22.32 9.15 -17.54
N GLN A 428 -22.03 8.45 -16.44
CA GLN A 428 -22.63 8.80 -15.16
C GLN A 428 -22.08 10.15 -14.68
N ASP A 429 -22.98 11.08 -14.39
CA ASP A 429 -22.60 12.41 -13.91
C ASP A 429 -21.77 12.26 -12.61
N PRO A 430 -20.48 12.63 -12.61
CA PRO A 430 -19.63 12.53 -11.42
C PRO A 430 -20.11 13.42 -10.27
N LEU A 431 -21.06 14.32 -10.56
CA LEU A 431 -21.74 15.16 -9.59
C LEU A 431 -22.83 14.44 -8.80
N ALA A 432 -23.23 13.22 -9.20
CA ALA A 432 -24.35 12.51 -8.58
C ALA A 432 -24.06 12.04 -7.15
N SER A 433 -22.86 11.52 -6.87
CA SER A 433 -22.44 11.17 -5.50
C SER A 433 -20.92 11.06 -5.35
N SER A 434 -20.42 11.27 -4.12
CA SER A 434 -18.99 11.09 -3.83
C SER A 434 -18.55 9.65 -4.04
N SER A 435 -19.43 8.69 -3.74
CA SER A 435 -19.20 7.27 -3.99
C SER A 435 -18.99 6.96 -5.49
N ALA A 436 -19.82 7.57 -6.35
CA ALA A 436 -19.70 7.46 -7.80
C ALA A 436 -18.40 8.09 -8.33
N ALA A 437 -18.07 9.29 -7.85
CA ALA A 437 -16.82 9.97 -8.21
C ALA A 437 -15.58 9.13 -7.84
N LEU A 438 -15.57 8.53 -6.65
CA LEU A 438 -14.48 7.63 -6.24
C LEU A 438 -14.41 6.38 -7.12
N HIS A 439 -15.56 5.83 -7.53
CA HIS A 439 -15.61 4.69 -8.43
C HIS A 439 -15.07 5.03 -9.83
N ALA A 440 -15.45 6.18 -10.38
CA ALA A 440 -14.92 6.66 -11.66
C ALA A 440 -13.39 6.85 -11.61
N ALA A 441 -12.88 7.47 -10.54
CA ALA A 441 -11.44 7.60 -10.31
C ALA A 441 -10.74 6.23 -10.20
N TRP A 442 -11.37 5.26 -9.53
CA TRP A 442 -10.86 3.88 -9.45
C TRP A 442 -10.81 3.20 -10.82
N LEU A 443 -11.85 3.33 -11.65
CA LEU A 443 -11.88 2.76 -13.00
C LEU A 443 -10.79 3.37 -13.89
N LEU A 444 -10.60 4.69 -13.82
CA LEU A 444 -9.58 5.39 -14.57
C LEU A 444 -8.17 4.96 -14.14
N HIS A 445 -7.94 4.85 -12.83
CA HIS A 445 -6.69 4.32 -12.27
C HIS A 445 -6.41 2.89 -12.77
N ARG A 446 -7.39 1.98 -12.66
CA ARG A 446 -7.20 0.58 -13.08
C ARG A 446 -7.00 0.44 -14.59
N THR A 447 -7.61 1.31 -15.39
CA THR A 447 -7.35 1.40 -16.82
C THR A 447 -5.90 1.78 -17.09
N SER A 448 -5.37 2.79 -16.38
CA SER A 448 -3.96 3.20 -16.51
C SER A 448 -2.99 2.08 -16.12
N LEU A 449 -3.27 1.37 -15.02
CA LEU A 449 -2.46 0.24 -14.55
C LEU A 449 -2.44 -0.91 -15.56
N LEU A 450 -3.60 -1.29 -16.11
CA LEU A 450 -3.69 -2.35 -17.12
C LEU A 450 -2.99 -1.96 -18.43
N LYS A 451 -3.06 -0.69 -18.84
CA LYS A 451 -2.30 -0.18 -20.00
C LYS A 451 -0.79 -0.22 -19.75
N LEU A 452 -0.33 0.10 -18.54
CA LEU A 452 1.07 -0.07 -18.14
C LEU A 452 1.50 -1.53 -18.30
N HIS A 453 0.74 -2.46 -17.70
CA HIS A 453 1.06 -3.89 -17.77
C HIS A 453 1.06 -4.40 -19.23
N LEU A 454 0.05 -4.03 -20.02
CA LEU A 454 -0.04 -4.40 -21.43
C LEU A 454 1.12 -3.84 -22.25
N SER A 455 1.49 -2.57 -22.05
CA SER A 455 2.64 -1.97 -22.75
C SER A 455 3.94 -2.69 -22.43
N SER A 456 4.13 -3.12 -21.18
CA SER A 456 5.30 -3.88 -20.72
C SER A 456 5.35 -5.28 -21.34
N VAL A 457 4.21 -5.97 -21.39
CA VAL A 457 4.10 -7.30 -22.03
C VAL A 457 4.32 -7.21 -23.53
N LEU A 458 3.74 -6.22 -24.22
CA LEU A 458 3.93 -6.02 -25.66
C LEU A 458 5.39 -5.68 -26.00
N TYR A 459 6.03 -4.84 -25.19
CA TYR A 459 7.45 -4.54 -25.33
C TYR A 459 8.32 -5.79 -25.13
N ALA A 460 8.00 -6.62 -24.14
CA ALA A 460 8.70 -7.89 -23.89
C ALA A 460 8.49 -8.93 -25.01
N LEU A 461 7.32 -8.93 -25.66
CA LEU A 461 7.01 -9.79 -26.81
C LEU A 461 7.72 -9.40 -28.11
N SER A 462 8.73 -8.53 -28.05
CA SER A 462 9.53 -8.09 -29.20
C SER A 462 8.76 -7.31 -30.28
N LYS A 463 7.55 -6.83 -29.96
CA LYS A 463 6.95 -5.76 -30.74
C LYS A 463 7.74 -4.50 -30.43
N SER A 464 8.28 -3.88 -31.48
CA SER A 464 9.05 -2.65 -31.38
C SER A 464 8.32 -1.61 -30.52
N SER A 465 9.09 -0.66 -29.95
CA SER A 465 8.60 0.44 -29.10
C SER A 465 7.41 1.24 -29.66
N ILE A 466 7.06 1.03 -30.93
CA ILE A 466 5.99 1.68 -31.69
C ILE A 466 4.60 1.45 -31.06
N GLU A 467 4.27 0.23 -30.63
CA GLU A 467 2.96 -0.05 -30.00
C GLU A 467 2.95 0.26 -28.50
N ALA A 468 4.05 0.01 -27.80
CA ALA A 468 4.13 0.12 -26.35
C ALA A 468 4.15 1.59 -25.87
N LEU A 469 4.85 2.47 -26.59
CA LEU A 469 5.03 3.86 -26.16
C LEU A 469 3.72 4.69 -26.17
N PRO A 470 2.85 4.62 -27.19
CA PRO A 470 1.55 5.30 -27.16
C PRO A 470 0.65 4.78 -26.03
N LEU A 471 0.68 3.47 -25.76
CA LEU A 471 -0.10 2.87 -24.67
C LEU A 471 0.36 3.38 -23.30
N VAL A 472 1.67 3.43 -23.05
CA VAL A 472 2.21 3.94 -21.77
C VAL A 472 1.99 5.45 -21.64
N ALA A 473 2.04 6.22 -22.73
CA ALA A 473 1.73 7.65 -22.73
C ALA A 473 0.25 7.90 -22.39
N GLY A 474 -0.66 7.12 -22.98
CA GLY A 474 -2.08 7.19 -22.63
C GLY A 474 -2.37 6.72 -21.19
N ALA A 475 -1.59 5.76 -20.67
CA ALA A 475 -1.66 5.39 -19.25
C ALA A 475 -1.24 6.55 -18.34
N GLN A 476 -0.16 7.27 -18.72
CA GLN A 476 0.35 8.42 -17.97
C GLN A 476 -0.69 9.54 -17.89
N GLU A 477 -1.33 9.90 -19.00
CA GLU A 477 -2.38 10.93 -19.01
C GLU A 477 -3.53 10.58 -18.05
N GLN A 478 -3.97 9.32 -18.07
CA GLN A 478 -5.07 8.84 -17.23
C GLN A 478 -4.71 8.87 -15.74
N VAL A 479 -3.53 8.38 -15.35
CA VAL A 479 -3.13 8.37 -13.93
C VAL A 479 -2.87 9.78 -13.40
N GLU A 480 -2.32 10.68 -14.22
CA GLU A 480 -2.09 12.08 -13.84
C GLU A 480 -3.40 12.83 -13.59
N ARG A 481 -4.45 12.50 -14.33
CA ARG A 481 -5.80 12.98 -14.06
C ARG A 481 -6.32 12.50 -12.70
N VAL A 482 -6.17 11.20 -12.38
CA VAL A 482 -6.56 10.66 -11.07
C VAL A 482 -5.76 11.33 -9.93
N ILE A 483 -4.44 11.50 -10.09
CA ILE A 483 -3.59 12.15 -9.10
C ILE A 483 -4.05 13.61 -8.89
N THR A 484 -4.35 14.34 -9.95
CA THR A 484 -4.83 15.73 -9.87
C THR A 484 -6.19 15.85 -9.18
N GLU A 485 -7.08 14.88 -9.40
CA GLU A 485 -8.41 14.83 -8.78
C GLU A 485 -8.36 14.43 -7.29
N LEU A 486 -7.38 13.61 -6.89
CA LEU A 486 -7.31 13.04 -5.53
C LEU A 486 -6.20 13.62 -4.64
N VAL A 487 -5.28 14.46 -5.14
CA VAL A 487 -4.16 15.00 -4.35
C VAL A 487 -4.20 16.54 -4.37
N PRO A 488 -4.55 17.21 -3.24
CA PRO A 488 -4.88 16.63 -1.94
C PRO A 488 -6.26 15.95 -1.93
N LEU A 489 -6.44 15.01 -1.00
CA LEU A 489 -7.66 14.20 -0.92
C LEU A 489 -8.90 15.10 -0.69
N PRO A 490 -9.93 15.03 -1.57
CA PRO A 490 -11.14 15.84 -1.42
C PRO A 490 -11.82 15.67 -0.06
N ALA A 491 -12.31 16.76 0.51
CA ALA A 491 -12.98 16.77 1.82
C ALA A 491 -14.18 15.82 1.88
N ALA A 492 -14.85 15.58 0.75
CA ALA A 492 -15.95 14.62 0.63
C ALA A 492 -15.54 13.19 0.98
N PHE A 493 -14.28 12.81 0.76
CA PHE A 493 -13.76 11.48 1.12
C PHE A 493 -13.21 11.41 2.55
N ILE A 494 -12.97 12.55 3.21
CA ILE A 494 -12.37 12.62 4.56
C ILE A 494 -13.46 12.82 5.64
N GLN A 495 -14.74 12.71 5.28
CA GLN A 495 -15.81 12.81 6.26
C GLN A 495 -15.65 11.74 7.34
N ARG A 496 -15.75 12.15 8.61
CA ARG A 496 -15.53 11.25 9.75
C ARG A 496 -16.51 10.08 9.69
N GLY A 497 -15.96 8.87 9.74
CA GLY A 497 -16.72 7.63 9.64
C GLY A 497 -16.99 7.19 8.20
N SER A 498 -16.82 8.02 7.17
CA SER A 498 -17.18 7.65 5.80
C SER A 498 -16.52 6.34 5.32
N ALA A 499 -17.32 5.48 4.69
CA ALA A 499 -16.82 4.27 4.02
C ALA A 499 -15.81 4.61 2.89
N LEU A 500 -15.79 5.85 2.41
CA LEU A 500 -14.95 6.28 1.31
C LEU A 500 -13.52 6.63 1.75
N THR A 501 -13.28 6.91 3.04
CA THR A 501 -11.98 7.41 3.50
C THR A 501 -10.85 6.41 3.28
N ALA A 502 -11.04 5.15 3.68
CA ALA A 502 -10.00 4.13 3.53
C ALA A 502 -9.74 3.80 2.04
N PRO A 503 -10.76 3.50 1.21
CA PRO A 503 -10.55 3.22 -0.22
C PRO A 503 -9.94 4.41 -0.97
N ALA A 504 -10.30 5.65 -0.63
CA ALA A 504 -9.74 6.82 -1.29
C ALA A 504 -8.28 7.06 -0.92
N LYS A 505 -7.88 6.84 0.34
CA LYS A 505 -6.46 6.86 0.74
C LYS A 505 -5.64 5.79 0.02
N ILE A 506 -6.17 4.57 -0.07
CA ILE A 506 -5.54 3.47 -0.80
C ILE A 506 -5.40 3.84 -2.28
N LEU A 507 -6.45 4.39 -2.89
CA LEU A 507 -6.43 4.80 -4.30
C LEU A 507 -5.42 5.93 -4.56
N VAL A 508 -5.29 6.92 -3.67
CA VAL A 508 -4.25 7.96 -3.77
C VAL A 508 -2.86 7.33 -3.78
N ARG A 509 -2.58 6.46 -2.80
CA ARG A 509 -1.29 5.77 -2.71
C ARG A 509 -1.02 4.95 -3.98
N ASP A 510 -1.98 4.12 -4.38
CA ASP A 510 -1.87 3.24 -5.55
C ASP A 510 -1.70 4.06 -6.85
N ALA A 511 -2.36 5.22 -6.98
CA ALA A 511 -2.22 6.12 -8.12
C ALA A 511 -0.83 6.78 -8.17
N LEU A 512 -0.29 7.20 -7.02
CA LEU A 512 1.08 7.75 -6.95
C LEU A 512 2.13 6.69 -7.33
N LEU A 513 2.00 5.46 -6.79
CA LEU A 513 2.89 4.35 -7.15
C LEU A 513 2.78 3.98 -8.63
N THR A 514 1.55 3.87 -9.15
CA THR A 514 1.30 3.54 -10.56
C THR A 514 1.84 4.65 -11.46
N GLY A 515 1.66 5.92 -11.10
CA GLY A 515 2.20 7.05 -11.84
C GLY A 515 3.73 7.08 -11.85
N ALA A 516 4.37 6.76 -10.72
CA ALA A 516 5.82 6.64 -10.65
C ALA A 516 6.35 5.53 -11.57
N GLU A 517 5.72 4.35 -11.55
CA GLU A 517 6.13 3.23 -12.40
C GLU A 517 5.83 3.47 -13.89
N ILE A 518 4.72 4.14 -14.23
CA ILE A 518 4.42 4.56 -15.60
C ILE A 518 5.50 5.51 -16.13
N ALA A 519 5.85 6.53 -15.34
CA ALA A 519 6.87 7.49 -15.73
C ALA A 519 8.24 6.81 -15.90
N TYR A 520 8.62 5.95 -14.95
CA TYR A 520 9.85 5.14 -15.06
C TYR A 520 9.86 4.24 -16.31
N THR A 521 8.77 3.55 -16.59
CA THR A 521 8.64 2.64 -17.73
C THR A 521 8.72 3.40 -19.05
N LYS A 522 8.04 4.55 -19.14
CA LYS A 522 8.10 5.45 -20.30
C LYS A 522 9.52 5.96 -20.55
N GLY A 523 10.20 6.43 -19.50
CA GLY A 523 11.61 6.86 -19.60
C GLY A 523 12.51 5.74 -20.10
N THR A 524 12.30 4.52 -19.60
CA THR A 524 13.04 3.33 -20.04
C THR A 524 12.77 2.96 -21.50
N PHE A 525 11.52 3.07 -21.97
CA PHE A 525 11.20 2.83 -23.39
C PHE A 525 11.82 3.88 -24.30
N LEU A 526 11.78 5.16 -23.93
CA LEU A 526 12.43 6.24 -24.66
C LEU A 526 13.95 6.01 -24.73
N GLU A 527 14.59 5.72 -23.60
CA GLU A 527 16.03 5.43 -23.51
C GLU A 527 16.43 4.25 -24.42
N ARG A 528 15.61 3.18 -24.45
CA ARG A 528 15.88 1.97 -25.25
C ARG A 528 15.45 2.07 -26.72
N SER A 529 14.62 3.05 -27.06
CA SER A 529 14.23 3.31 -28.46
C SER A 529 15.34 3.97 -29.27
N LEU A 530 16.35 4.52 -28.60
CA LEU A 530 17.51 5.13 -29.23
C LEU A 530 18.34 4.07 -29.98
N PRO A 531 18.85 4.39 -31.18
CA PRO A 531 19.77 3.51 -31.88
C PRO A 531 21.02 3.25 -31.01
N VAL A 532 21.42 1.99 -30.90
CA VAL A 532 22.61 1.61 -30.13
C VAL A 532 23.83 2.29 -30.74
N ALA A 533 24.47 3.18 -29.97
CA ALA A 533 25.67 3.85 -30.42
C ALA A 533 26.76 2.80 -30.73
N PRO A 534 27.46 2.88 -31.87
CA PRO A 534 28.45 1.88 -32.28
C PRO A 534 29.72 1.83 -31.41
N SER A 535 29.72 2.44 -30.22
CA SER A 535 30.93 2.73 -29.42
C SER A 535 31.33 1.65 -28.40
N GLN A 536 30.52 0.61 -28.15
CA GLN A 536 30.78 -0.36 -27.08
C GLN A 536 31.24 -1.76 -27.53
N THR A 537 31.10 -2.14 -28.80
CA THR A 537 31.55 -3.45 -29.30
C THR A 537 33.02 -3.43 -29.72
N GLY A 538 33.91 -3.44 -28.72
CA GLY A 538 35.27 -4.01 -28.68
C GLY A 538 36.12 -4.20 -29.95
N GLY A 539 36.09 -3.31 -30.94
CA GLY A 539 36.92 -3.37 -32.15
C GLY A 539 37.94 -2.24 -32.21
N LEU A 540 39.23 -2.58 -32.39
CA LEU A 540 40.42 -1.71 -32.33
C LEU A 540 40.49 -0.57 -33.38
N LEU A 541 39.42 -0.33 -34.15
CA LEU A 541 39.37 0.69 -35.20
C LEU A 541 38.09 1.53 -35.06
N LYS A 542 38.09 2.45 -34.09
CA LYS A 542 37.09 3.51 -33.95
C LYS A 542 37.25 4.53 -35.10
N ALA A 543 36.78 4.18 -36.29
CA ALA A 543 36.52 5.18 -37.32
C ALA A 543 35.39 6.08 -36.79
N LYS A 544 35.72 7.34 -36.49
CA LYS A 544 34.82 8.38 -35.99
C LYS A 544 33.78 8.69 -37.07
N ARG A 545 32.74 7.87 -37.19
CA ARG A 545 31.62 8.12 -38.09
C ARG A 545 30.93 9.40 -37.60
N SER A 546 30.90 10.43 -38.44
CA SER A 546 30.17 11.67 -38.15
C SER A 546 28.69 11.34 -38.03
N GLU A 547 28.15 11.40 -36.82
CA GLU A 547 26.71 11.30 -36.56
C GLU A 547 25.99 12.44 -37.32
N ASN A 548 24.89 12.13 -38.00
CA ASN A 548 24.10 13.15 -38.70
C ASN A 548 23.56 14.17 -37.67
N PRO A 549 23.74 15.49 -37.87
CA PRO A 549 23.20 16.50 -36.96
C PRO A 549 21.72 16.34 -36.61
N GLU A 550 20.90 15.85 -37.54
CA GLU A 550 19.48 15.60 -37.32
C GLU A 550 19.24 14.42 -36.36
N GLU A 551 19.94 13.30 -36.56
CA GLU A 551 19.87 12.13 -35.67
C GLU A 551 20.33 12.50 -34.25
N LYS A 552 21.39 13.29 -34.15
CA LYS A 552 21.89 13.82 -32.89
C LYS A 552 20.84 14.68 -32.18
N ALA A 553 20.14 15.56 -32.89
CA ALA A 553 19.09 16.41 -32.31
C ALA A 553 17.89 15.58 -31.80
N VAL A 554 17.46 14.58 -32.57
CA VAL A 554 16.39 13.65 -32.15
C VAL A 554 16.81 12.85 -30.92
N ARG A 555 18.06 12.38 -30.87
CA ARG A 555 18.62 11.68 -29.72
C ARG A 555 18.63 12.55 -28.47
N ILE A 556 19.08 13.80 -28.57
CA ILE A 556 19.08 14.76 -27.46
C ILE A 556 17.65 14.97 -26.94
N SER A 557 16.69 15.29 -27.82
CA SER A 557 15.30 15.52 -27.43
C SER A 557 14.64 14.30 -26.78
N THR A 558 14.97 13.09 -27.25
CA THR A 558 14.47 11.83 -26.67
C THR A 558 15.06 11.60 -25.28
N LEU A 559 16.35 11.88 -25.08
CA LEU A 559 17.02 11.78 -23.77
C LEU A 559 16.49 12.80 -22.78
N GLU A 560 16.22 14.05 -23.20
CA GLU A 560 15.57 15.06 -22.37
C GLU A 560 14.18 14.59 -21.91
N SER A 561 13.37 14.07 -22.84
CA SER A 561 12.05 13.51 -22.52
C SER A 561 12.12 12.33 -21.56
N ALA A 562 13.13 11.45 -21.72
CA ALA A 562 13.36 10.33 -20.81
C ALA A 562 13.78 10.83 -19.41
N LEU A 563 14.63 11.86 -19.34
CA LEU A 563 15.07 12.46 -18.09
C LEU A 563 13.90 13.05 -17.30
N GLU A 564 13.02 13.81 -17.95
CA GLU A 564 11.79 14.37 -17.35
C GLU A 564 10.89 13.26 -16.78
N CYS A 565 10.80 12.12 -17.47
CA CYS A 565 10.05 10.96 -16.98
C CYS A 565 10.65 10.36 -15.70
N PHE A 566 11.98 10.23 -15.61
CA PHE A 566 12.63 9.74 -14.38
C PHE A 566 12.51 10.74 -13.23
N GLU A 567 12.65 12.04 -13.48
CA GLU A 567 12.39 13.08 -12.48
C GLU A 567 10.96 12.98 -11.95
N ARG A 568 9.97 12.84 -12.84
CA ARG A 568 8.57 12.66 -12.45
C ARG A 568 8.37 11.42 -11.59
N ALA A 569 9.00 10.29 -11.94
CA ALA A 569 8.94 9.06 -11.15
C ALA A 569 9.47 9.25 -9.72
N THR A 570 10.63 9.89 -9.58
CA THR A 570 11.21 10.19 -8.25
C THR A 570 10.35 11.16 -7.43
N ALA A 571 9.72 12.14 -8.09
CA ALA A 571 8.85 13.12 -7.43
C ALA A 571 7.55 12.46 -6.91
N LEU A 572 6.92 11.60 -7.71
CA LEU A 572 5.71 10.87 -7.31
C LEU A 572 6.01 9.87 -6.19
N SER A 573 7.15 9.17 -6.25
CA SER A 573 7.60 8.29 -5.18
C SER A 573 7.87 9.06 -3.87
N ALA A 574 8.44 10.27 -3.94
CA ALA A 574 8.62 11.12 -2.76
C ALA A 574 7.28 11.55 -2.14
N LEU A 575 6.32 11.96 -2.97
CA LEU A 575 4.97 12.34 -2.51
C LEU A 575 4.26 11.18 -1.84
N GLU A 576 4.37 9.96 -2.38
CA GLU A 576 3.78 8.76 -1.80
C GLU A 576 4.31 8.48 -0.39
N SER A 577 5.62 8.61 -0.20
CA SER A 577 6.26 8.38 1.10
C SER A 577 6.01 9.52 2.11
N GLY A 578 5.21 10.54 1.74
CA GLY A 578 4.97 11.74 2.55
C GLY A 578 6.21 12.65 2.68
N ALA A 579 7.28 12.35 1.96
CA ALA A 579 8.46 13.19 1.91
C ALA A 579 8.13 14.43 1.09
N GLY A 580 8.35 15.61 1.66
CA GLY A 580 8.22 16.87 0.92
C GLY A 580 9.09 16.90 -0.33
N PRO A 581 8.79 17.78 -1.30
CA PRO A 581 9.57 17.91 -2.53
C PRO A 581 11.05 18.14 -2.21
N VAL A 582 11.93 17.33 -2.81
CA VAL A 582 13.38 17.43 -2.62
C VAL A 582 13.84 18.76 -3.18
N LYS A 583 14.52 19.57 -2.37
CA LYS A 583 15.30 20.68 -2.92
C LYS A 583 16.51 20.06 -3.62
N ALA A 584 16.64 20.23 -4.93
CA ALA A 584 17.69 19.64 -5.78
C ALA A 584 19.15 19.94 -5.36
N LYS A 585 19.39 20.67 -4.26
CA LYS A 585 20.71 20.98 -3.71
C LYS A 585 21.15 20.06 -2.57
N ALA A 586 20.27 19.21 -2.04
CA ALA A 586 20.67 18.24 -1.03
C ALA A 586 21.30 17.02 -1.72
N GLY A 587 22.53 16.69 -1.36
CA GLY A 587 23.25 15.54 -1.91
C GLY A 587 22.60 14.20 -1.56
N GLU A 588 23.16 13.11 -2.10
CA GLU A 588 22.67 11.73 -1.93
C GLU A 588 22.47 11.30 -0.47
N GLU A 589 23.14 11.94 0.49
CA GLU A 589 22.99 11.67 1.92
C GLU A 589 21.58 11.96 2.46
N GLU A 590 20.81 12.87 1.84
CA GLU A 590 19.42 13.14 2.24
C GLU A 590 18.40 12.16 1.62
N ALA A 591 18.88 11.18 0.83
CA ALA A 591 18.06 10.11 0.25
C ALA A 591 17.90 8.88 1.17
N VAL A 592 18.60 8.85 2.30
CA VAL A 592 18.50 7.79 3.31
C VAL A 592 17.06 7.73 3.83
N GLY A 593 16.35 6.63 3.50
CA GLY A 593 14.97 6.38 3.94
C GLY A 593 13.89 6.42 2.86
N ARG A 594 14.21 6.69 1.59
CA ARG A 594 13.21 6.75 0.49
C ARG A 594 12.85 5.39 -0.12
N GLY A 595 13.53 4.33 0.32
CA GLY A 595 13.31 2.94 -0.07
C GLY A 595 13.80 2.56 -1.48
N GLU A 596 13.68 1.28 -1.82
CA GLU A 596 14.34 0.67 -2.99
C GLU A 596 13.81 1.18 -4.34
N GLU A 597 12.50 1.37 -4.48
CA GLU A 597 11.88 1.87 -5.71
C GLU A 597 12.38 3.27 -6.08
N TRP A 598 12.49 4.17 -5.09
CA TRP A 598 13.05 5.50 -5.33
C TRP A 598 14.48 5.43 -5.86
N ALA A 599 15.31 4.56 -5.28
CA ALA A 599 16.70 4.35 -5.72
C ALA A 599 16.75 3.77 -7.14
N LYS A 600 15.83 2.87 -7.50
CA LYS A 600 15.67 2.37 -8.89
C LYS A 600 15.38 3.53 -9.85
N TYR A 601 14.45 4.42 -9.51
CA TYR A 601 14.11 5.58 -10.34
C TYR A 601 15.29 6.55 -10.48
N TRP A 602 15.99 6.82 -9.37
CA TRP A 602 17.18 7.68 -9.35
C TRP A 602 18.32 7.14 -10.22
N ARG A 603 18.59 5.83 -10.19
CA ARG A 603 19.57 5.21 -11.08
C ARG A 603 19.23 5.40 -12.56
N GLY A 604 17.93 5.33 -12.91
CA GLY A 604 17.45 5.62 -14.26
C GLY A 604 17.71 7.08 -14.67
N PHE A 605 17.46 8.01 -13.75
CA PHE A 605 17.73 9.43 -13.94
C PHE A 605 19.23 9.70 -14.19
N VAL A 606 20.11 9.25 -13.28
CA VAL A 606 21.56 9.47 -13.37
C VAL A 606 22.12 8.92 -14.69
N ARG A 607 21.77 7.67 -15.03
CA ARG A 607 22.21 7.02 -16.27
C ARG A 607 21.78 7.79 -17.52
N THR A 608 20.56 8.29 -17.54
CA THR A 608 20.03 9.05 -18.69
C THR A 608 20.70 10.41 -18.80
N ARG A 609 21.01 11.04 -17.66
CA ARG A 609 21.72 12.32 -17.61
C ARG A 609 23.13 12.20 -18.16
N GLU A 610 23.87 11.15 -17.80
CA GLU A 610 25.21 10.88 -18.33
C GLU A 610 25.19 10.75 -19.86
N LYS A 611 24.21 10.00 -20.41
CA LYS A 611 24.03 9.87 -21.87
C LYS A 611 23.70 11.19 -22.55
N LEU A 612 22.95 12.07 -21.88
CA LEU A 612 22.62 13.40 -22.38
C LEU A 612 23.86 14.31 -22.38
N ASP A 613 24.66 14.29 -21.32
CA ASP A 613 25.92 15.03 -21.22
C ASP A 613 26.92 14.58 -22.31
N GLU A 614 27.00 13.28 -22.58
CA GLU A 614 27.80 12.71 -23.68
C GLU A 614 27.30 13.22 -25.05
N ALA A 615 25.98 13.16 -25.30
CA ALA A 615 25.40 13.64 -26.55
C ALA A 615 25.62 15.15 -26.76
N LEU A 616 25.58 15.95 -25.70
CA LEU A 616 25.85 17.39 -25.74
C LEU A 616 27.35 17.71 -25.89
N GLY A 617 28.24 16.76 -25.64
CA GLY A 617 29.69 16.97 -25.67
C GLY A 617 30.22 17.72 -24.44
N ILE A 618 29.48 17.73 -23.33
CA ILE A 618 29.88 18.42 -22.10
C ILE A 618 31.11 17.75 -21.45
N GLU A 619 31.26 16.43 -21.62
CA GLU A 619 32.43 15.71 -21.09
C GLU A 619 33.75 16.20 -21.70
N GLN A 620 33.75 16.51 -22.99
CA GLN A 620 34.94 17.06 -23.67
C GLN A 620 35.35 18.42 -23.09
N ILE A 621 34.36 19.22 -22.66
CA ILE A 621 34.60 20.51 -22.01
C ILE A 621 35.20 20.28 -20.62
N LYS A 622 34.61 19.40 -19.80
CA LYS A 622 35.12 19.08 -18.45
C LYS A 622 36.54 18.50 -18.50
N GLU A 623 36.85 17.65 -19.47
CA GLU A 623 38.21 17.13 -19.66
C GLU A 623 39.18 18.23 -20.10
N SER A 624 38.77 19.12 -21.00
CA SER A 624 39.60 20.25 -21.43
C SER A 624 39.88 21.24 -20.29
N GLU A 625 38.89 21.51 -19.42
CA GLU A 625 39.07 22.33 -18.22
C GLU A 625 40.01 21.65 -17.21
N LYS A 626 39.85 20.34 -16.98
CA LYS A 626 40.73 19.58 -16.07
C LYS A 626 42.16 19.48 -16.57
N ILE A 627 42.37 19.46 -17.90
CA ILE A 627 43.71 19.55 -18.51
C ILE A 627 44.26 20.96 -18.36
N SER A 628 43.42 22.00 -18.58
CA SER A 628 43.81 23.39 -18.42
C SER A 628 44.14 23.77 -16.97
N GLU A 629 43.52 23.15 -15.97
CA GLU A 629 43.86 23.35 -14.55
C GLU A 629 45.16 22.64 -14.14
N LYS A 630 45.61 21.66 -14.93
CA LYS A 630 46.85 20.90 -14.68
C LYS A 630 48.08 21.49 -15.36
N ILE A 631 47.89 22.29 -16.42
CA ILE A 631 48.94 23.05 -17.12
C ILE A 631 49.13 24.36 -16.37
#